data_AF-A0A8T8I2H4-F1
#
_entry.id   AF-A0A8T8I2H4-F1
#
_cell.length_a   1.000
_cell.length_b   1.000
_cell.length_c   1.000
_cell.angle_alpha   90.00
_cell.angle_beta   90.00
_cell.angle_gamma   90.00
#
_symmetry.space_group_name_H-M   'P 1'
#
loop_
_entity.id
_entity.type
_entity.pdbx_description
1 polymer ?
#
loop_
_entity_poly.entity_id
_entity_poly.type
_entity_poly.pdbx_seq_one_letter_code
_entity_poly.pdbx_strand_id
1 'polypeptide(L)'
;MSEFKPESPRAAVDAVVGAVRGLVDEGINRRVVVRDSKNDVVLEVPVAVGVVAVLAAPVATTIGAGVALAGKCGISLEKRHQPGNQPATTVDTEQV
;
A
#
# COMPACT_ATOMS: atom_id res chain seq x y z
N MET A 1 -27.58 28.37 19.40
CA MET A 1 -27.29 28.42 17.95
C MET A 1 -25.77 28.30 17.83
N SER A 2 -25.27 27.08 17.71
CA SER A 2 -23.81 26.85 17.69
C SER A 2 -23.28 27.19 16.32
N GLU A 3 -22.51 28.27 16.23
CA GLU A 3 -21.76 28.63 15.04
C GLU A 3 -20.73 27.54 14.75
N PHE A 4 -21.00 26.71 13.74
CA PHE A 4 -19.99 25.86 13.11
C PHE A 4 -19.02 26.77 12.35
N LYS A 5 -18.03 27.30 13.06
CA LYS A 5 -16.87 27.97 12.49
C LYS A 5 -16.19 26.95 11.55
N PRO A 6 -16.06 27.22 10.24
CA PRO A 6 -15.38 26.29 9.34
C PRO A 6 -13.90 26.29 9.70
N GLU A 7 -13.49 25.31 10.50
CA GLU A 7 -12.10 24.91 10.61
C GLU A 7 -11.58 24.69 9.18
N SER A 8 -10.58 25.48 8.79
CA SER A 8 -10.11 25.47 7.40
C SER A 8 -9.73 24.04 7.01
N PRO A 9 -10.18 23.52 5.84
CA PRO A 9 -9.90 22.15 5.41
C PRO A 9 -8.39 21.84 5.38
N ARG A 10 -7.55 22.87 5.23
CA ARG A 10 -6.08 22.75 5.36
C ARG A 10 -5.60 22.35 6.75
N ALA A 11 -6.20 22.85 7.83
CA ALA A 11 -5.78 22.53 9.19
C ALA A 11 -6.12 21.08 9.56
N ALA A 12 -7.29 20.59 9.12
CA ALA A 12 -7.68 19.19 9.26
C ALA A 12 -6.77 18.27 8.45
N VAL A 13 -6.45 18.64 7.20
CA VAL A 13 -5.51 17.88 6.35
C VAL A 13 -4.10 17.85 6.96
N ASP A 14 -3.60 18.98 7.47
CA ASP A 14 -2.28 19.07 8.09
C ASP A 14 -2.19 18.21 9.36
N ALA A 15 -3.25 18.20 10.18
CA ALA A 15 -3.34 17.34 11.36
C ALA A 15 -3.32 15.84 10.99
N VAL A 16 -4.03 15.44 9.93
CA VAL A 16 -4.02 14.06 9.43
C VAL A 16 -2.64 13.68 8.88
N VAL A 17 -2.01 14.56 8.09
CA VAL A 17 -0.67 14.32 7.55
C VAL A 17 0.36 14.21 8.67
N GLY A 18 0.30 15.08 9.68
CA GLY A 18 1.17 15.04 10.86
C GLY A 18 1.02 13.75 11.66
N ALA A 19 -0.22 13.32 11.92
CA ALA A 19 -0.50 12.07 12.63
C ALA A 19 0.02 10.85 11.84
N VAL A 20 -0.26 10.78 10.54
CA VAL A 20 0.22 9.70 9.66
C VAL A 20 1.74 9.65 9.65
N ARG A 21 2.41 10.80 9.61
CA ARG A 21 3.87 10.87 9.62
C ARG A 21 4.47 10.41 10.95
N GLY A 22 3.84 10.73 12.08
CA GLY A 22 4.21 10.20 13.40
C GLY A 22 4.02 8.68 13.48
N LEU A 23 2.92 8.15 12.94
CA LEU A 23 2.65 6.71 12.88
C LEU A 23 3.67 5.95 12.00
N VAL A 24 4.15 6.57 10.91
CA VAL A 24 5.21 5.99 10.07
C VAL A 24 6.56 5.99 10.80
N ASP A 25 6.88 7.06 11.53
CA ASP A 25 8.12 7.21 12.30
C ASP A 25 8.19 6.22 13.48
N GLU A 26 7.04 5.97 14.14
CA GLU A 26 6.88 5.00 15.23
C GLU A 26 6.87 3.53 14.75
N GLY A 27 6.90 3.31 13.44
CA GLY A 27 7.05 1.98 12.85
C GLY A 27 5.75 1.17 12.84
N ILE A 28 4.75 1.60 12.06
CA ILE A 28 3.68 0.70 11.61
C ILE A 28 4.29 -0.41 10.73
N ASN A 29 4.73 -1.48 11.38
CA ASN A 29 5.26 -2.69 10.76
C ASN A 29 4.16 -3.72 10.44
N ARG A 30 2.89 -3.30 10.41
CA ARG A 30 1.77 -4.17 10.04
C ARG A 30 1.76 -4.31 8.52
N ARG A 31 2.43 -5.35 8.01
CA ARG A 31 2.43 -5.73 6.59
C ARG A 31 1.50 -6.93 6.39
N VAL A 32 0.74 -6.91 5.32
CA VAL A 32 0.00 -8.08 4.82
C VAL A 32 0.90 -8.77 3.80
N VAL A 33 1.23 -10.02 4.06
CA VAL A 33 2.08 -10.85 3.20
C VAL A 33 1.19 -11.89 2.53
N VAL A 34 1.05 -11.80 1.21
CA VAL A 34 0.38 -12.83 0.40
C VAL A 34 1.44 -13.80 -0.07
N ARG A 35 1.22 -15.08 0.20
CA ARG A 35 2.07 -16.18 -0.25
C ARG A 35 1.33 -17.04 -1.25
N ASP A 36 2.05 -17.58 -2.23
CA ASP A 36 1.52 -18.60 -3.13
C ASP A 36 1.48 -19.99 -2.45
N SER A 37 0.86 -20.97 -3.11
CA SER A 37 0.83 -22.39 -2.72
C SER A 37 2.23 -22.97 -2.42
N LYS A 38 3.29 -22.41 -3.03
CA LYS A 38 4.70 -22.79 -2.76
C LYS A 38 5.34 -22.09 -1.56
N ASN A 39 4.56 -21.37 -0.73
CA ASN A 39 5.03 -20.53 0.37
C ASN A 39 5.94 -19.35 -0.03
N ASP A 40 6.06 -19.06 -1.33
CA ASP A 40 6.81 -17.91 -1.83
C ASP A 40 6.01 -16.61 -1.66
N VAL A 41 6.69 -15.53 -1.26
CA VAL A 41 6.07 -14.23 -1.01
C VAL A 41 5.83 -13.52 -2.34
N VAL A 42 4.57 -13.44 -2.75
CA VAL A 42 4.19 -12.83 -4.02
C VAL A 42 3.83 -11.34 -3.90
N LEU A 43 3.42 -10.90 -2.70
CA LEU A 43 3.05 -9.52 -2.46
C LEU A 43 3.16 -9.17 -0.97
N GLU A 44 3.87 -8.08 -0.66
CA GLU A 44 3.88 -7.48 0.68
C GLU A 44 3.38 -6.04 0.60
N VAL A 45 2.31 -5.73 1.34
CA VAL A 45 1.74 -4.38 1.39
C VAL A 45 1.48 -3.94 2.83
N PRO A 46 1.91 -2.73 3.25
CA PRO A 46 1.58 -2.19 4.56
C PRO A 46 0.08 -1.93 4.68
N VAL A 47 -0.50 -2.25 5.85
CA VAL A 47 -1.92 -2.00 6.14
C VAL A 47 -2.27 -0.52 6.02
N ALA A 48 -1.34 0.38 6.37
CA ALA A 48 -1.53 1.83 6.25
C ALA A 48 -1.82 2.29 4.81
N VAL A 49 -1.20 1.65 3.82
CA VAL A 49 -1.46 1.92 2.40
C VAL A 49 -2.92 1.56 2.05
N GLY A 50 -3.42 0.45 2.60
CA GLY A 50 -4.82 0.04 2.44
C GLY A 50 -5.80 1.04 3.03
N VAL A 51 -5.52 1.61 4.21
CA VAL A 51 -6.38 2.63 4.85
C VAL A 51 -6.45 3.90 4.00
N VAL A 52 -5.29 4.41 3.55
CA VAL A 52 -5.25 5.59 2.67
C VAL A 52 -5.98 5.30 1.35
N ALA A 53 -5.79 4.11 0.77
CA ALA A 53 -6.48 3.71 -0.45
C ALA A 53 -8.00 3.68 -0.28
N VAL A 54 -8.53 3.16 0.84
CA VAL A 54 -9.98 3.16 1.12
C VAL A 54 -10.55 4.57 1.23
N LEU A 55 -9.82 5.50 1.86
CA LEU A 55 -10.26 6.90 1.98
C LEU A 55 -10.20 7.64 0.64
N ALA A 56 -9.19 7.35 -0.18
CA ALA A 56 -9.04 7.93 -1.52
C ALA A 56 -9.94 7.25 -2.57
N ALA A 57 -10.41 6.03 -2.30
CA ALA A 57 -11.17 5.20 -3.22
C ALA A 57 -12.42 5.89 -3.79
N PRO A 58 -13.23 6.66 -3.05
CA PRO A 58 -14.45 7.28 -3.60
C PRO A 58 -14.13 8.25 -4.74
N VAL A 59 -13.17 9.15 -4.54
CA VAL A 59 -12.76 10.14 -5.55
C VAL A 59 -12.09 9.43 -6.74
N ALA A 60 -11.19 8.48 -6.45
CA ALA A 60 -10.53 7.70 -7.49
C ALA A 60 -11.53 6.83 -8.27
N THR A 61 -12.60 6.33 -7.64
CA THR A 61 -13.66 5.53 -8.28
C THR A 61 -14.51 6.37 -9.21
N THR A 62 -14.86 7.61 -8.85
CA THR A 62 -15.59 8.49 -9.78
C THR A 62 -14.81 8.71 -11.07
N ILE A 63 -13.51 9.02 -10.95
CA ILE A 63 -12.62 9.23 -12.09
C ILE A 63 -12.41 7.92 -12.84
N GLY A 64 -12.07 6.85 -12.12
CA GLY A 64 -11.76 5.53 -12.65
C GLY A 64 -12.95 4.87 -13.35
N ALA A 65 -14.17 5.01 -12.82
CA ALA A 65 -15.39 4.53 -13.44
C ALA A 65 -15.68 5.29 -14.74
N GLY A 66 -15.51 6.62 -14.76
CA GLY A 66 -15.63 7.40 -15.99
C GLY A 66 -14.61 6.98 -17.05
N VAL A 67 -13.36 6.79 -16.65
CA VAL A 67 -12.27 6.32 -17.53
C VAL A 67 -12.51 4.89 -18.03
N ALA A 68 -13.01 3.99 -17.18
CA ALA A 68 -13.37 2.62 -17.54
C ALA A 68 -14.52 2.58 -18.56
N LEU A 69 -15.55 3.43 -18.38
CA LEU A 69 -16.67 3.56 -19.31
C LEU A 69 -16.27 4.20 -20.65
N ALA A 70 -15.29 5.12 -20.66
CA ALA A 70 -14.79 5.77 -21.86
C ALA A 70 -14.02 4.83 -22.82
N GLY A 71 -13.79 3.58 -22.39
CA GLY A 71 -13.52 2.46 -23.29
C GLY A 71 -12.24 2.58 -24.13
N LYS A 72 -11.09 2.85 -23.49
CA LYS A 72 -9.75 2.35 -23.90
C LYS A 72 -8.83 2.42 -22.68
N CYS A 73 -8.78 1.36 -21.88
CA CYS A 73 -7.81 1.23 -20.80
C CYS A 73 -7.15 -0.13 -20.93
N GLY A 74 -5.90 -0.14 -21.39
CA GLY A 74 -5.06 -1.33 -21.39
C GLY A 74 -4.40 -1.47 -20.03
N ILE A 75 -4.81 -2.46 -19.24
CA ILE A 75 -4.12 -2.83 -18.01
C ILE A 75 -2.92 -3.69 -18.41
N SER A 76 -1.75 -3.09 -18.60
CA SER A 76 -0.50 -3.85 -18.78
C SER A 76 0.08 -4.21 -17.41
N LEU A 77 -0.06 -5.47 -17.02
CA LEU A 77 0.67 -6.00 -15.87
C LEU A 77 2.08 -6.37 -16.31
N GLU A 78 3.04 -5.51 -15.98
CA GLU A 78 4.44 -5.90 -16.06
C GLU A 78 4.77 -6.78 -14.84
N LYS A 79 4.99 -8.07 -15.09
CA LYS A 79 5.61 -8.95 -14.10
C LYS A 79 7.04 -8.50 -13.92
N ARG A 80 7.31 -7.61 -12.95
CA ARG A 80 8.66 -7.41 -12.45
C ARG A 80 9.07 -8.73 -11.81
N HIS A 81 9.92 -9.49 -12.49
CA HIS A 81 10.68 -10.56 -11.87
C HIS A 81 11.43 -9.93 -10.70
N GLN A 82 11.05 -10.31 -9.48
CA GLN A 82 11.75 -9.94 -8.26
C GLN A 82 13.18 -10.45 -8.37
N PRO A 83 14.21 -9.58 -8.41
CA PRO A 83 15.59 -10.00 -8.22
C PRO A 83 15.92 -9.85 -6.74
N GLY A 84 16.33 -10.95 -6.12
CA GLY A 84 17.07 -10.93 -4.86
C GLY A 84 16.24 -11.25 -3.63
N ASN A 85 16.26 -12.53 -3.22
CA ASN A 85 17.01 -12.90 -2.01
C ASN A 85 17.25 -14.42 -1.89
N GLN A 86 18.02 -14.99 -2.83
CA GLN A 86 18.83 -16.20 -2.58
C GLN A 86 20.16 -15.94 -3.30
N PRO A 87 21.29 -15.79 -2.58
CA PRO A 87 21.96 -16.97 -2.02
C PRO A 87 22.74 -16.70 -0.71
N ALA A 88 22.47 -17.49 0.33
CA ALA A 88 23.49 -17.80 1.33
C ALA A 88 23.70 -19.31 1.33
N THR A 89 24.75 -19.71 0.61
CA THR A 89 25.71 -20.76 0.95
C THR A 89 25.16 -22.10 1.47
N THR A 90 25.28 -23.10 0.59
CA THR A 90 25.89 -24.41 0.84
C THR A 90 26.10 -24.77 2.31
N VAL A 91 25.22 -25.62 2.84
CA VAL A 91 25.59 -26.50 3.96
C VAL A 91 26.31 -27.69 3.34
N ASP A 92 27.63 -27.52 3.21
CA ASP A 92 28.56 -28.63 3.29
C ASP A 92 28.62 -28.99 4.78
N THR A 93 28.07 -30.14 5.15
CA THR A 93 28.53 -30.84 6.34
C THR A 93 28.39 -32.33 6.11
N GLU A 94 29.53 -32.98 6.30
CA GLU A 94 29.74 -34.40 6.59
C GLU A 94 30.25 -35.29 5.44
N GLN A 95 31.56 -35.15 5.19
CA GLN A 95 32.46 -36.30 5.23
C GLN A 95 32.36 -36.97 6.63
N VAL A 96 32.05 -38.27 6.69
CA VAL A 96 32.93 -39.42 7.02
C VAL A 96 32.09 -40.70 7.02
#